data_AF-A0A3D0CCC0-F1
#
_entry.id   AF-A0A3D0CCC0-F1
#
_cell.length_a   1.000
_cell.length_b   1.000
_cell.length_c   1.000
_cell.angle_alpha   90.00
_cell.angle_beta   90.00
_cell.angle_gamma   90.00
#
_symmetry.space_group_name_H-M   'P 1'
#
loop_
_entity.id
_entity.type
_entity.pdbx_description
1 polymer ?
#
loop_
_entity_poly.entity_id
_entity_poly.type
_entity_poly.pdbx_seq_one_letter_code
_entity_poly.pdbx_strand_id
1 'polypeptide(L)'
;MKDVQDIIARFQHVEGQRDNWNNHYQELADYMLPRKADIVKKRSRGSKRMEVIFDGTALQSVDLLSSSLHGMLTSGATPWFHLTMKNAELSRDEEVQRWLEDSSQRMMRAFTMSNFETEVHEMYVDLVVFGTGCMFAEMDEKTLRFSTRHISEFYVTEDQYGIVDTVFRKYEMTARQAVQRFGIENVGTFIQRTHEKKPDQNVEILHAVMPRKDRDPTKKDNKNMPYSSMYICMETKMVLAESGFQELPYVVPRFLKATGEVMGRSPAMIALPDVKM
;
A
#
# COMPACT_ATOMS: atom_id res chain seq x y z
N MET A 1 21.92 2.18 14.11
CA MET A 1 20.98 2.86 13.19
C MET A 1 21.50 2.52 11.79
N LYS A 2 20.72 1.85 10.93
CA LYS A 2 21.13 1.75 9.52
C LYS A 2 21.28 3.17 8.99
N ASP A 3 22.34 3.41 8.23
CA ASP A 3 22.56 4.73 7.66
C ASP A 3 21.37 5.05 6.75
N VAL A 4 20.83 6.26 6.85
CA VAL A 4 19.76 6.75 5.97
C VAL A 4 20.20 6.63 4.52
N GLN A 5 21.51 6.81 4.26
CA GLN A 5 22.08 6.60 2.93
C GLN A 5 21.91 5.15 2.45
N ASP A 6 22.06 4.15 3.32
CA ASP A 6 21.89 2.73 2.93
C ASP A 6 20.45 2.43 2.54
N ILE A 7 19.47 3.01 3.25
CA ILE A 7 18.04 2.84 2.95
C ILE A 7 17.71 3.47 1.61
N ILE A 8 18.20 4.69 1.36
CA ILE A 8 18.01 5.39 0.09
C ILE A 8 18.70 4.62 -1.05
N ALA A 9 19.92 4.13 -0.86
CA ALA A 9 20.63 3.35 -1.86
C ALA A 9 19.91 2.04 -2.20
N ARG A 10 19.39 1.33 -1.18
CA ARG A 10 18.56 0.14 -1.39
C ARG A 10 17.28 0.48 -2.14
N PHE A 11 16.60 1.58 -1.79
CA PHE A 11 15.42 2.04 -2.50
C PHE A 11 15.72 2.32 -3.98
N GLN A 12 16.77 3.10 -4.28
CA GLN A 12 17.17 3.44 -5.65
C GLN A 12 17.47 2.19 -6.49
N HIS A 13 18.10 1.17 -5.89
CA HIS A 13 18.33 -0.11 -6.55
C HIS A 13 17.02 -0.81 -6.94
N VAL A 14 16.05 -0.86 -6.03
CA VAL A 14 14.73 -1.48 -6.28
C VAL A 14 13.92 -0.66 -7.29
N GLU A 15 13.99 0.68 -7.20
CA GLU A 15 13.32 1.57 -8.15
C GLU A 15 13.83 1.36 -9.58
N GLY A 16 15.15 1.30 -9.78
CA GLY A 16 15.76 1.08 -11.11
C GLY A 16 15.43 -0.27 -11.74
N GLN A 17 14.96 -1.26 -10.97
CA GLN A 17 14.50 -2.55 -11.51
C GLN A 17 13.06 -2.51 -12.02
N ARG A 18 12.34 -1.40 -11.82
CA ARG A 18 10.90 -1.32 -12.10
C ARG A 18 10.54 -0.67 -13.44
N ASP A 19 11.49 -0.17 -14.20
CA ASP A 19 11.21 0.57 -15.45
C ASP A 19 10.36 -0.22 -16.45
N ASN A 20 10.71 -1.50 -16.68
CA ASN A 20 9.95 -2.38 -17.57
C ASN A 20 8.52 -2.61 -17.06
N TRP A 21 8.35 -2.78 -15.75
CA TRP A 21 7.04 -2.91 -15.12
C TRP A 21 6.22 -1.63 -15.23
N ASN A 22 6.83 -0.47 -14.99
CA ASN A 22 6.15 0.82 -15.07
C ASN A 22 5.59 1.09 -16.47
N ASN A 23 6.34 0.75 -17.53
CA ASN A 23 5.86 0.83 -18.91
C ASN A 23 4.68 -0.12 -19.17
N HIS A 24 4.76 -1.36 -18.68
CA HIS A 24 3.68 -2.33 -18.80
C HIS A 24 2.42 -1.87 -18.04
N TYR A 25 2.57 -1.35 -16.81
CA TYR A 25 1.46 -0.81 -16.03
C TYR A 25 0.84 0.41 -16.71
N GLN A 26 1.64 1.28 -17.33
CA GLN A 26 1.15 2.41 -18.10
C GLN A 26 0.25 1.93 -19.25
N GLU A 27 0.68 0.92 -20.00
CA GLU A 27 -0.09 0.35 -21.11
C GLU A 27 -1.41 -0.26 -20.62
N LEU A 28 -1.37 -1.08 -19.56
CA LEU A 28 -2.59 -1.63 -18.93
C LEU A 28 -3.55 -0.52 -18.50
N ALA A 29 -3.04 0.53 -17.87
CA ALA A 29 -3.87 1.64 -17.42
C ALA A 29 -4.47 2.43 -18.60
N ASP A 30 -3.72 2.64 -19.68
CA ASP A 30 -4.20 3.34 -20.88
C ASP A 30 -5.41 2.61 -21.51
N TYR A 31 -5.42 1.27 -21.52
CA TYR A 31 -6.49 0.47 -22.13
C TYR A 31 -7.61 0.05 -21.17
N MET A 32 -7.30 -0.21 -19.89
CA MET A 32 -8.25 -0.88 -18.98
C MET A 32 -8.54 -0.11 -17.69
N LEU A 33 -7.69 0.86 -17.31
CA LEU A 33 -7.92 1.68 -16.11
C LEU A 33 -7.46 3.15 -16.29
N PRO A 34 -8.08 3.93 -17.19
CA PRO A 34 -7.55 5.24 -17.58
C PRO A 34 -7.42 6.25 -16.43
N ARG A 35 -8.29 6.14 -15.42
CA ARG A 35 -8.25 7.00 -14.22
C ARG A 35 -6.96 6.87 -13.41
N LYS A 36 -6.19 5.79 -13.61
CA LYS A 36 -4.87 5.52 -12.99
C LYS A 36 -3.70 5.53 -13.97
N ALA A 37 -3.89 6.07 -15.17
CA ALA A 37 -2.86 6.08 -16.22
C ALA A 37 -1.73 7.12 -16.02
N ASP A 38 -1.56 7.69 -14.82
CA ASP A 38 -0.45 8.61 -14.52
C ASP A 38 0.74 7.86 -13.90
N ILE A 39 1.32 6.91 -14.63
CA ILE A 39 2.42 6.07 -14.13
C ILE A 39 3.74 6.60 -14.65
N VAL A 40 4.02 6.40 -15.94
CA VAL A 40 5.20 6.92 -16.66
C VAL A 40 4.86 8.26 -17.32
N LYS A 41 3.69 8.35 -17.95
CA LYS A 41 3.22 9.57 -18.62
C LYS A 41 2.38 10.37 -17.63
N LYS A 42 2.81 11.58 -17.28
CA LYS A 42 2.02 12.48 -16.43
C LYS A 42 1.15 13.38 -17.29
N ARG A 43 -0.17 13.26 -17.17
CA ARG A 43 -1.13 14.11 -17.90
C ARG A 43 -1.60 15.27 -17.03
N SER A 44 -2.01 16.36 -17.68
CA SER A 44 -2.64 17.49 -17.00
C SER A 44 -3.91 17.06 -16.29
N ARG A 45 -4.14 17.55 -15.06
CA ARG A 45 -5.35 17.24 -14.30
C ARG A 45 -6.59 17.67 -15.09
N GLY A 46 -7.60 16.79 -15.15
CA GLY A 46 -8.83 17.04 -15.91
C GLY A 46 -8.75 16.77 -17.42
N SER A 47 -7.61 16.31 -17.95
CA SER A 47 -7.53 15.88 -19.35
C SER A 47 -8.44 14.68 -19.62
N LYS A 48 -8.88 14.52 -20.88
CA LYS A 48 -9.51 13.28 -21.33
C LYS A 48 -8.53 12.11 -21.17
N ARG A 49 -9.05 10.92 -20.85
CA ARG A 49 -8.24 9.74 -20.56
C ARG A 49 -8.58 8.51 -21.40
N MET A 50 -9.72 8.50 -22.08
CA MET A 50 -10.24 7.38 -22.87
C MET A 50 -9.93 7.49 -24.37
N GLU A 51 -8.78 8.04 -24.74
CA GLU A 51 -8.46 8.36 -26.16
C GLU A 51 -8.15 7.11 -27.01
N VAL A 52 -7.71 6.02 -26.38
CA VAL A 52 -7.32 4.76 -27.05
C VAL A 52 -8.33 3.63 -26.86
N ILE A 53 -9.47 3.91 -26.22
CA ILE A 53 -10.50 2.92 -25.91
C ILE A 53 -11.61 3.02 -26.96
N PHE A 54 -11.82 1.95 -27.72
CA PHE A 54 -12.84 1.87 -28.76
C PHE A 54 -14.21 1.44 -28.21
N ASP A 55 -14.22 0.54 -27.23
CA ASP A 55 -15.42 0.05 -26.57
C ASP A 55 -15.21 -0.17 -25.05
N GLY A 56 -16.32 -0.28 -24.30
CA GLY A 56 -16.29 -0.34 -22.85
C GLY A 56 -16.05 -1.72 -22.23
N THR A 57 -15.90 -2.79 -23.02
CA THR A 57 -15.91 -4.18 -22.54
C THR A 57 -14.80 -4.44 -21.51
N ALA A 58 -13.58 -3.97 -21.78
CA ALA A 58 -12.46 -4.16 -20.86
C ALA A 58 -12.70 -3.47 -19.51
N LEU A 59 -13.19 -2.23 -19.53
CA LEU A 59 -13.47 -1.44 -18.33
C LEU A 59 -14.60 -2.09 -17.52
N GLN A 60 -15.67 -2.52 -18.18
CA GLN A 60 -16.79 -3.24 -17.55
C GLN A 60 -16.33 -4.58 -16.95
N SER A 61 -15.42 -5.29 -17.62
CA SER A 61 -14.88 -6.57 -17.13
C SER A 61 -14.02 -6.38 -15.88
N VAL A 62 -13.20 -5.32 -15.85
CA VAL A 62 -12.42 -4.95 -14.66
C VAL A 62 -13.35 -4.64 -13.49
N ASP A 63 -14.39 -3.84 -13.71
CA ASP A 63 -15.36 -3.47 -12.68
C ASP A 63 -16.14 -4.68 -12.15
N LEU A 64 -16.60 -5.55 -13.05
CA LEU A 64 -17.34 -6.76 -12.71
C LEU A 64 -16.47 -7.72 -11.87
N LEU A 65 -15.24 -8.00 -12.29
CA LEU A 65 -14.36 -8.91 -11.56
C LEU A 65 -13.97 -8.33 -10.20
N SER A 66 -13.65 -7.03 -10.13
CA SER A 66 -13.27 -6.36 -8.88
C SER A 66 -14.45 -6.33 -7.89
N SER A 67 -15.66 -6.06 -8.38
CA SER A 67 -16.88 -6.11 -7.57
C SER A 67 -17.20 -7.52 -7.09
N SER A 68 -16.97 -8.53 -7.93
CA SER A 68 -17.15 -9.93 -7.58
C SER A 68 -16.17 -10.35 -6.48
N LEU A 69 -14.88 -9.99 -6.60
CA LEU A 69 -13.88 -10.25 -5.55
C LEU A 69 -14.27 -9.59 -4.22
N HIS A 70 -14.70 -8.32 -4.28
CA HIS A 70 -15.15 -7.61 -3.09
C HIS A 70 -16.33 -8.33 -2.41
N GLY A 71 -17.37 -8.64 -3.18
CA GLY A 71 -18.57 -9.31 -2.66
C GLY A 71 -18.30 -10.72 -2.10
N MET A 72 -17.34 -11.45 -2.67
CA MET A 72 -17.04 -12.83 -2.27
C MET A 72 -16.04 -12.94 -1.12
N LEU A 73 -15.09 -12.01 -1.01
CA LEU A 73 -13.96 -12.13 -0.07
C LEU A 73 -14.13 -11.27 1.19
N THR A 74 -14.61 -10.04 1.05
CA THR A 74 -14.55 -9.04 2.13
C THR A 74 -15.79 -8.16 2.18
N SER A 75 -16.96 -8.69 1.81
CA SER A 75 -18.22 -7.95 1.83
C SER A 75 -18.57 -7.47 3.23
N GLY A 76 -18.82 -6.17 3.41
CA GLY A 76 -19.34 -5.61 4.67
C GLY A 76 -20.73 -6.11 5.08
N ALA A 77 -21.46 -6.82 4.21
CA ALA A 77 -22.80 -7.33 4.50
C ALA A 77 -22.78 -8.57 5.42
N THR A 78 -21.69 -9.35 5.41
CA THR A 78 -21.56 -10.59 6.18
C THR A 78 -20.17 -10.70 6.80
N PRO A 79 -20.02 -11.19 8.04
CA PRO A 79 -18.71 -11.47 8.62
C PRO A 79 -17.89 -12.39 7.71
N TRP A 80 -16.70 -11.94 7.32
CA TRP A 80 -15.82 -12.65 6.38
C TRP A 80 -14.61 -13.32 7.07
N PHE A 81 -14.52 -13.23 8.40
CA PHE A 81 -13.58 -14.01 9.20
C PHE A 81 -14.14 -14.32 10.60
N HIS A 82 -13.54 -15.31 11.26
CA HIS A 82 -13.74 -15.59 12.68
C HIS A 82 -12.42 -16.06 13.29
N LEU A 83 -12.23 -15.81 14.58
CA LEU A 83 -11.08 -16.29 15.33
C LEU A 83 -11.34 -17.69 15.87
N THR A 84 -10.30 -18.53 15.90
CA THR A 84 -10.34 -19.86 16.52
C THR A 84 -8.97 -20.26 17.06
N MET A 85 -8.94 -21.19 18.01
CA MET A 85 -7.69 -21.73 18.53
C MET A 85 -7.18 -22.87 17.64
N LYS A 86 -5.86 -22.92 17.41
CA LYS A 86 -5.22 -24.09 16.79
C LYS A 86 -5.30 -25.35 17.67
N ASN A 87 -5.30 -25.16 18.99
CA ASN A 87 -5.42 -26.27 19.94
C ASN A 87 -6.89 -26.68 20.07
N ALA A 88 -7.18 -27.94 19.73
CA ALA A 88 -8.54 -28.47 19.70
C ALA A 88 -9.20 -28.58 21.08
N GLU A 89 -8.44 -28.77 22.16
CA GLU A 89 -8.98 -28.84 23.53
C GLU A 89 -9.43 -27.47 24.00
N LEU A 90 -8.56 -26.46 23.86
CA LEU A 90 -8.89 -25.06 24.18
C LEU A 90 -10.02 -24.53 23.28
N SER A 91 -10.10 -25.01 22.03
CA SER A 91 -11.18 -24.63 21.12
C SER A 91 -12.55 -25.18 21.54
N ARG A 92 -12.63 -26.14 22.48
CA ARG A 92 -13.89 -26.68 23.04
C ARG A 92 -14.32 -25.99 24.33
N ASP A 93 -13.45 -25.16 24.91
CA ASP A 93 -13.77 -24.39 26.09
C ASP A 93 -14.76 -23.27 25.72
N GLU A 94 -15.91 -23.25 26.39
CA GLU A 94 -16.99 -22.32 26.11
C GLU A 94 -16.61 -20.86 26.41
N GLU A 95 -15.81 -20.62 27.45
CA GLU A 95 -15.36 -19.27 27.80
C GLU A 95 -14.41 -18.73 26.74
N VAL A 96 -13.49 -19.58 26.27
CA VAL A 96 -12.58 -19.25 25.16
C VAL A 96 -13.35 -18.94 23.88
N GLN A 97 -14.34 -19.76 23.52
CA GLN A 97 -15.16 -19.54 22.33
C GLN A 97 -15.91 -18.20 22.41
N ARG A 98 -16.58 -17.91 23.53
CA ARG A 98 -17.30 -16.64 23.73
C ARG A 98 -16.36 -15.43 23.61
N TRP A 99 -15.16 -15.52 24.19
CA TRP A 99 -14.18 -14.44 24.10
C TRP A 99 -13.68 -14.21 22.66
N LEU A 100 -13.43 -15.29 21.91
CA LEU A 100 -13.01 -15.21 20.51
C LEU A 100 -14.12 -14.67 19.61
N GLU A 101 -15.38 -15.03 19.88
CA GLU A 101 -16.53 -14.50 19.16
C GLU A 101 -16.68 -12.99 19.40
N ASP A 102 -16.66 -12.54 20.67
CA ASP A 102 -16.71 -11.11 21.00
C ASP A 102 -15.54 -10.35 20.35
N SER A 103 -14.33 -10.91 20.40
CA SER A 103 -13.15 -10.32 19.76
C SER A 103 -13.31 -10.22 18.24
N SER A 104 -13.80 -11.26 17.58
CA SER A 104 -14.07 -11.28 16.13
C SER A 104 -15.11 -10.22 15.75
N GLN A 105 -16.19 -10.11 16.52
CA GLN A 105 -17.24 -9.10 16.29
C GLN A 105 -16.71 -7.68 16.47
N ARG A 106 -15.86 -7.42 17.47
CA ARG A 106 -15.23 -6.12 17.68
C ARG A 106 -14.31 -5.74 16.53
N MET A 107 -13.51 -6.69 16.03
CA MET A 107 -12.66 -6.46 14.87
C MET A 107 -13.48 -6.18 13.61
N MET A 108 -14.54 -6.97 13.33
CA MET A 108 -15.46 -6.71 12.22
C MET A 108 -16.09 -5.31 12.31
N ARG A 109 -16.56 -4.91 13.49
CA ARG A 109 -17.09 -3.55 13.70
C ARG A 109 -16.05 -2.47 13.43
N ALA A 110 -14.79 -2.69 13.82
CA ALA A 110 -13.71 -1.74 13.56
C ALA A 110 -13.45 -1.57 12.06
N PHE A 111 -13.53 -2.64 11.26
CA PHE A 111 -13.48 -2.54 9.80
C PHE A 111 -14.69 -1.77 9.24
N THR A 112 -15.91 -2.12 9.64
CA THR A 112 -17.14 -1.46 9.15
C THR A 112 -17.20 0.04 9.50
N MET A 113 -16.65 0.44 10.65
CA MET A 113 -16.60 1.84 11.07
C MET A 113 -15.45 2.64 10.43
N SER A 114 -14.53 1.97 9.75
CA SER A 114 -13.40 2.59 9.03
C SER A 114 -13.72 2.84 7.55
N ASN A 115 -12.73 3.29 6.79
CA ASN A 115 -12.83 3.40 5.33
C ASN A 115 -12.43 2.10 4.58
N PHE A 116 -12.35 0.95 5.26
CA PHE A 116 -11.87 -0.31 4.70
C PHE A 116 -12.57 -0.72 3.39
N GLU A 117 -13.91 -0.73 3.36
CA GLU A 117 -14.70 -1.16 2.18
C GLU A 117 -14.34 -0.38 0.90
N THR A 118 -14.11 0.93 1.04
CA THR A 118 -13.72 1.79 -0.07
C THR A 118 -12.31 1.45 -0.56
N GLU A 119 -11.37 1.31 0.36
CA GLU A 119 -9.95 1.10 0.04
C GLU A 119 -9.67 -0.31 -0.46
N VAL A 120 -10.31 -1.33 0.12
CA VAL A 120 -10.16 -2.72 -0.30
C VAL A 120 -10.74 -2.95 -1.70
N HIS A 121 -11.86 -2.31 -2.04
CA HIS A 121 -12.40 -2.36 -3.40
C HIS A 121 -11.42 -1.74 -4.41
N GLU A 122 -10.86 -0.58 -4.07
CA GLU A 122 -9.85 0.07 -4.90
C GLU A 122 -8.59 -0.80 -5.07
N MET A 123 -8.22 -1.55 -4.04
CA MET A 123 -7.12 -2.52 -4.10
C MET A 123 -7.45 -3.72 -5.01
N TYR A 124 -8.69 -4.22 -5.01
CA TYR A 124 -9.10 -5.28 -5.94
C TYR A 124 -9.04 -4.84 -7.40
N VAL A 125 -9.43 -3.59 -7.69
CA VAL A 125 -9.26 -3.00 -9.03
C VAL A 125 -7.79 -3.00 -9.44
N ASP A 126 -6.90 -2.56 -8.57
CA ASP A 126 -5.45 -2.57 -8.83
C ASP A 126 -4.91 -4.00 -9.00
N LEU A 127 -5.44 -4.95 -8.22
CA LEU A 127 -5.05 -6.35 -8.28
C LEU A 127 -5.46 -7.00 -9.62
N VAL A 128 -6.66 -6.71 -10.10
CA VAL A 128 -7.20 -7.21 -11.39
C VAL A 128 -6.44 -6.61 -12.58
N VAL A 129 -6.03 -5.34 -12.50
CA VAL A 129 -5.37 -4.65 -13.60
C VAL A 129 -3.86 -4.83 -13.56
N PHE A 130 -3.21 -4.48 -12.45
CA PHE A 130 -1.75 -4.46 -12.33
C PHE A 130 -1.15 -5.73 -11.72
N GLY A 131 -1.98 -6.61 -11.15
CA GLY A 131 -1.54 -7.90 -10.61
C GLY A 131 -0.95 -7.81 -9.20
N THR A 132 -0.71 -6.60 -8.70
CA THR A 132 -0.24 -6.32 -7.35
C THR A 132 -1.03 -5.16 -6.77
N GLY A 133 -1.66 -5.37 -5.62
CA GLY A 133 -2.25 -4.32 -4.81
C GLY A 133 -1.31 -3.91 -3.68
N CYS A 134 -1.54 -2.74 -3.08
CA CYS A 134 -0.83 -2.34 -1.87
C CYS A 134 -1.72 -1.43 -1.04
N MET A 135 -2.10 -1.86 0.16
CA MET A 135 -2.92 -1.09 1.09
C MET A 135 -2.16 -0.88 2.39
N PHE A 136 -2.09 0.37 2.85
CA PHE A 136 -1.50 0.72 4.13
C PHE A 136 -2.58 0.78 5.19
N ALA A 137 -2.34 0.17 6.35
CA ALA A 137 -3.18 0.30 7.53
C ALA A 137 -2.46 1.15 8.60
N GLU A 138 -3.11 2.21 9.06
CA GLU A 138 -2.63 3.06 10.14
C GLU A 138 -3.77 3.42 11.10
N MET A 139 -3.39 3.95 12.27
CA MET A 139 -4.34 4.53 13.22
C MET A 139 -4.43 6.03 12.98
N ASP A 140 -5.64 6.53 12.77
CA ASP A 140 -5.96 7.96 12.78
C ASP A 140 -6.60 8.27 14.14
N GLU A 141 -5.78 8.71 15.09
CA GLU A 141 -6.10 8.83 16.51
C GLU A 141 -6.64 7.51 17.12
N LYS A 142 -7.96 7.31 17.07
CA LYS A 142 -8.66 6.15 17.64
C LYS A 142 -9.37 5.29 16.59
N THR A 143 -9.28 5.66 15.32
CA THR A 143 -10.01 4.98 14.22
C THR A 143 -9.01 4.32 13.28
N LEU A 144 -9.32 3.11 12.83
CA LEU A 144 -8.54 2.46 11.77
C LEU A 144 -8.69 3.24 10.48
N ARG A 145 -7.57 3.44 9.78
CA ARG A 145 -7.54 4.09 8.48
C ARG A 145 -6.75 3.24 7.52
N PHE A 146 -7.40 2.92 6.41
CA PHE A 146 -6.79 2.23 5.28
C PHE A 146 -6.48 3.23 4.19
N SER A 147 -5.48 2.94 3.37
CA SER A 147 -5.28 3.69 2.14
C SER A 147 -4.50 2.87 1.11
N THR A 148 -5.16 2.61 0.00
CA THR A 148 -4.64 1.91 -1.16
C THR A 148 -3.68 2.82 -1.92
N ARG A 149 -2.54 2.26 -2.29
CA ARG A 149 -1.41 2.98 -2.88
C ARG A 149 -1.39 2.74 -4.36
N HIS A 150 -1.29 3.84 -5.10
CA HIS A 150 -1.17 3.80 -6.53
C HIS A 150 0.07 2.98 -6.93
N ILE A 151 -0.05 2.17 -7.98
CA ILE A 151 1.00 1.23 -8.40
C ILE A 151 2.36 1.93 -8.55
N SER A 152 2.40 3.17 -9.06
CA SER A 152 3.65 3.92 -9.24
C SER A 152 4.36 4.35 -7.94
N GLU A 153 3.67 4.35 -6.80
CA GLU A 153 4.21 4.90 -5.55
C GLU A 153 4.99 3.87 -4.73
N PHE A 154 4.63 2.60 -4.78
CA PHE A 154 5.14 1.60 -3.84
C PHE A 154 6.04 0.55 -4.51
N TYR A 155 7.11 0.14 -3.85
CA TYR A 155 8.10 -0.81 -4.31
C TYR A 155 8.31 -1.83 -3.21
N VAL A 156 8.42 -3.11 -3.56
CA VAL A 156 8.45 -4.18 -2.56
C VAL A 156 9.64 -5.11 -2.78
N THR A 157 10.11 -5.72 -1.70
CA THR A 157 11.06 -6.85 -1.78
C THR A 157 10.58 -7.98 -0.90
N GLU A 158 11.12 -9.17 -1.17
CA GLU A 158 10.76 -10.38 -0.45
C GLU A 158 11.86 -10.82 0.52
N ASP A 159 11.45 -11.56 1.53
CA ASP A 159 12.34 -12.38 2.33
C ASP A 159 12.77 -13.66 1.57
N GLN A 160 13.57 -14.49 2.23
CA GLN A 160 14.05 -15.76 1.68
C GLN A 160 12.93 -16.78 1.34
N TYR A 161 11.72 -16.59 1.87
CA TYR A 161 10.57 -17.46 1.64
C TYR A 161 9.64 -16.91 0.54
N GLY A 162 10.00 -15.79 -0.08
CA GLY A 162 9.18 -15.15 -1.10
C GLY A 162 7.97 -14.41 -0.52
N ILE A 163 8.01 -14.06 0.77
CA ILE A 163 7.00 -13.25 1.46
C ILE A 163 7.46 -11.80 1.41
N VAL A 164 6.56 -10.87 1.06
CA VAL A 164 6.87 -9.44 1.09
C VAL A 164 7.12 -9.01 2.53
N ASP A 165 8.33 -8.54 2.82
CA ASP A 165 8.76 -8.10 4.16
C ASP A 165 9.15 -6.62 4.18
N THR A 166 9.37 -6.02 3.02
CA THR A 166 9.89 -4.66 2.88
C THR A 166 9.06 -3.91 1.84
N VAL A 167 8.60 -2.72 2.22
CA VAL A 167 7.87 -1.80 1.33
C VAL A 167 8.50 -0.42 1.39
N PHE A 168 8.85 0.10 0.22
CA PHE A 168 9.19 1.51 0.03
C PHE A 168 8.03 2.20 -0.64
N ARG A 169 7.64 3.37 -0.17
CA ARG A 169 6.64 4.21 -0.83
C ARG A 169 7.24 5.58 -1.09
N LYS A 170 7.43 5.95 -2.35
CA LYS A 170 7.83 7.28 -2.79
C LYS A 170 6.61 8.02 -3.31
N TYR A 171 6.31 9.17 -2.72
CA TYR A 171 5.12 9.95 -3.07
C TYR A 171 5.34 11.43 -2.78
N GLU A 172 4.52 12.26 -3.41
CA GLU A 172 4.52 13.71 -3.17
C GLU A 172 3.40 14.09 -2.19
N MET A 173 3.67 15.09 -1.36
CA MET A 173 2.66 15.78 -0.57
C MET A 173 3.01 17.26 -0.47
N THR A 174 2.03 18.12 -0.21
CA THR A 174 2.32 19.56 -0.07
C THR A 174 3.13 19.83 1.19
N ALA A 175 3.93 20.90 1.20
CA ALA A 175 4.68 21.32 2.38
C ALA A 175 3.75 21.54 3.59
N ARG A 176 2.53 22.04 3.38
CA ARG A 176 1.49 22.10 4.41
C ARG A 176 1.11 20.73 4.97
N GLN A 177 0.87 19.74 4.11
CA GLN A 177 0.55 18.37 4.55
C GLN A 177 1.72 17.72 5.30
N ALA A 178 2.97 17.97 4.87
CA ALA A 178 4.15 17.48 5.56
C ALA A 178 4.23 18.05 6.99
N VAL A 179 4.04 19.36 7.16
CA VAL A 179 4.00 19.99 8.49
C VAL A 179 2.85 19.45 9.35
N GLN A 180 1.66 19.25 8.77
CA GLN A 180 0.53 18.67 9.50
C GLN A 180 0.79 17.24 9.98
N ARG A 181 1.48 16.42 9.17
CA ARG A 181 1.76 15.01 9.49
C ARG A 181 2.92 14.85 10.46
N PHE A 182 3.99 15.61 10.29
CA PHE A 182 5.25 15.40 11.00
C PHE A 182 5.53 16.43 12.09
N GLY A 183 4.82 17.56 12.12
CA GLY A 183 5.13 18.68 13.01
C GLY A 183 6.21 19.60 12.42
N ILE A 184 6.08 20.92 12.65
CA ILE A 184 6.96 21.93 12.04
C ILE A 184 8.43 21.76 12.46
N GLU A 185 8.66 21.26 13.68
CA GLU A 185 9.96 21.03 14.27
C GLU A 185 10.70 19.83 13.64
N ASN A 186 10.00 18.85 13.09
CA ASN A 186 10.60 17.62 12.57
C ASN A 186 10.86 17.66 11.06
N VAL A 187 10.25 18.60 10.32
CA VAL A 187 10.34 18.62 8.85
C VAL A 187 11.62 19.26 8.29
N GLY A 188 12.47 19.82 9.15
CA GLY A 188 13.72 20.46 8.76
C GLY A 188 13.55 21.79 8.01
N THR A 189 14.66 22.50 7.80
CA THR A 189 14.65 23.89 7.29
C THR A 189 14.13 24.02 5.86
N PHE A 190 14.27 22.97 5.04
CA PHE A 190 13.79 22.98 3.66
C PHE A 190 12.26 23.04 3.61
N ILE A 191 11.59 22.09 4.27
CA ILE A 191 10.12 22.04 4.28
C ILE A 191 9.53 23.20 5.07
N GLN A 192 10.17 23.64 6.17
CA GLN A 192 9.76 24.85 6.91
C GLN A 192 9.68 26.08 5.99
N ARG A 193 10.76 26.37 5.25
CA ARG A 193 10.81 27.51 4.31
C ARG A 193 9.83 27.35 3.15
N THR A 194 9.66 26.13 2.63
CA THR A 194 8.68 25.85 1.59
C THR A 194 7.26 26.07 2.12
N HIS A 195 6.96 25.63 3.35
CA HIS A 195 5.67 25.83 3.99
C HIS A 195 5.33 27.32 4.17
N GLU A 196 6.30 28.13 4.62
CA GLU A 196 6.12 29.57 4.81
C GLU A 196 5.89 30.33 3.49
N LYS A 197 6.63 29.97 2.43
CA LYS A 197 6.60 30.71 1.16
C LYS A 197 5.56 30.19 0.16
N LYS A 198 5.39 28.87 0.10
CA LYS A 198 4.62 28.14 -0.91
C LYS A 198 4.01 26.88 -0.27
N PRO A 199 3.02 27.02 0.64
CA PRO A 199 2.48 25.90 1.41
C PRO A 199 1.92 24.76 0.54
N ASP A 200 1.46 25.06 -0.67
CA ASP A 200 0.91 24.10 -1.62
C ASP A 200 1.96 23.50 -2.58
N GLN A 201 3.23 23.87 -2.45
CA GLN A 201 4.30 23.23 -3.22
C GLN A 201 4.54 21.81 -2.70
N ASN A 202 4.64 20.86 -3.63
CA ASN A 202 4.93 19.47 -3.33
C ASN A 202 6.38 19.27 -2.88
N VAL A 203 6.57 18.32 -1.95
CA VAL A 203 7.84 17.76 -1.51
C VAL A 203 7.78 16.24 -1.62
N GLU A 204 8.91 15.62 -1.97
CA GLU A 204 8.99 14.18 -2.18
C GLU A 204 9.37 13.45 -0.89
N ILE A 205 8.51 12.52 -0.48
CA ILE A 205 8.67 11.73 0.74
C ILE A 205 8.86 10.26 0.38
N LEU A 206 9.87 9.64 0.99
CA LEU A 206 10.05 8.20 1.02
C LEU A 206 9.63 7.65 2.38
N HIS A 207 8.63 6.77 2.39
CA HIS A 207 8.29 5.94 3.53
C HIS A 207 8.89 4.54 3.33
N ALA A 208 9.86 4.17 4.16
CA ALA A 208 10.49 2.85 4.13
C ALA A 208 10.04 2.04 5.35
N VAL A 209 9.41 0.88 5.11
CA VAL A 209 9.08 -0.11 6.14
C VAL A 209 9.80 -1.41 5.85
N MET A 210 10.59 -1.88 6.82
CA MET A 210 11.46 -3.05 6.64
C MET A 210 11.77 -3.75 7.97
N PRO A 211 12.18 -5.03 7.96
CA PRO A 211 12.53 -5.73 9.20
C PRO A 211 13.77 -5.13 9.88
N ARG A 212 13.69 -5.03 11.20
CA ARG A 212 14.76 -4.55 12.08
C ARG A 212 15.57 -5.74 12.62
N LYS A 213 16.83 -5.85 12.21
CA LYS A 213 17.76 -6.88 12.70
C LYS A 213 18.29 -6.55 14.09
N ASP A 214 18.66 -5.28 14.30
CA ASP A 214 19.24 -4.79 15.56
C ASP A 214 18.13 -4.24 16.45
N ARG A 215 17.38 -5.14 17.12
CA ARG A 215 16.34 -4.78 18.10
C ARG A 215 16.58 -5.49 19.43
N ASP A 216 16.19 -4.86 20.52
CA ASP A 216 16.11 -5.46 21.84
C ASP A 216 14.66 -5.90 22.11
N PRO A 217 14.33 -7.20 22.05
CA PRO A 217 12.96 -7.68 22.24
C PRO A 217 12.38 -7.41 23.63
N THR A 218 13.22 -7.05 24.61
CA THR A 218 12.77 -6.74 25.98
C THR A 218 12.20 -5.33 26.09
N LYS A 219 12.54 -4.44 25.15
CA LYS A 219 12.07 -3.05 25.13
C LYS A 219 10.77 -2.94 24.34
N LYS A 220 9.79 -2.26 24.94
CA LYS A 220 8.46 -2.02 24.35
C LYS A 220 8.32 -0.67 23.63
N ASP A 221 9.44 -0.06 23.23
CA ASP A 221 9.41 1.22 22.51
C ASP A 221 9.27 1.01 20.98
N ASN A 222 8.85 2.07 20.27
CA ASN A 222 8.66 2.04 18.81
C ASN A 222 9.94 1.71 18.04
N LYS A 223 11.12 1.98 18.63
CA LYS A 223 12.43 1.75 18.00
C LYS A 223 12.90 0.30 18.12
N ASN A 224 12.25 -0.52 18.94
CA ASN A 224 12.55 -1.94 19.13
C ASN A 224 11.47 -2.87 18.55
N MET A 225 10.47 -2.31 17.87
CA MET A 225 9.48 -3.11 17.14
C MET A 225 10.12 -3.87 15.94
N PRO A 226 9.59 -5.05 15.56
CA PRO A 226 10.14 -5.90 14.50
C PRO A 226 10.29 -5.22 13.14
N TYR A 227 9.39 -4.31 12.77
CA TYR A 227 9.48 -3.55 11.54
C TYR A 227 9.83 -2.09 11.86
N SER A 228 10.88 -1.56 11.24
CA SER A 228 11.19 -0.12 11.30
C SER A 228 10.36 0.64 10.28
N SER A 229 9.87 1.82 10.64
CA SER A 229 9.16 2.75 9.75
C SER A 229 9.91 4.08 9.74
N MET A 230 10.34 4.53 8.57
CA MET A 230 11.10 5.76 8.40
C MET A 230 10.51 6.61 7.28
N TYR A 231 10.20 7.86 7.60
CA TYR A 231 9.82 8.89 6.64
C TYR A 231 11.04 9.77 6.35
N ILE A 232 11.41 9.90 5.09
CA ILE A 232 12.61 10.60 4.64
C ILE A 232 12.20 11.65 3.61
N CYS A 233 12.66 12.89 3.77
CA CYS A 233 12.58 13.92 2.74
C CYS A 233 13.66 13.64 1.69
N MET A 234 13.27 13.38 0.45
CA MET A 234 14.21 12.94 -0.59
C MET A 234 15.17 14.05 -1.05
N GLU A 235 14.75 15.32 -0.95
CA GLU A 235 15.56 16.47 -1.32
C GLU A 235 16.72 16.71 -0.35
N THR A 236 16.48 16.51 0.95
CA THR A 236 17.48 16.76 2.00
C THR A 236 18.11 15.49 2.55
N LYS A 237 17.53 14.32 2.25
CA LYS A 237 17.83 13.02 2.85
C LYS A 237 17.68 13.02 4.38
N MET A 238 16.91 13.95 4.93
CA MET A 238 16.63 14.04 6.35
C MET A 238 15.49 13.11 6.75
N VAL A 239 15.63 12.43 7.89
CA VAL A 239 14.55 11.66 8.50
C VAL A 239 13.57 12.61 9.17
N LEU A 240 12.31 12.55 8.75
CA LEU A 240 11.20 13.36 9.27
C LEU A 240 10.52 12.67 10.45
N ALA A 241 10.45 11.34 10.43
CA ALA A 241 9.90 10.53 11.51
C ALA A 241 10.50 9.12 11.49
N GLU A 242 10.79 8.57 12.66
CA GLU A 242 11.16 7.17 12.87
C GLU A 242 10.20 6.54 13.88
N SER A 243 9.64 5.39 13.51
CA SER A 243 8.80 4.57 14.38
C SER A 243 9.01 3.08 14.06
N GLY A 244 8.07 2.25 14.47
CA GLY A 244 8.02 0.85 14.09
C GLY A 244 6.63 0.25 14.20
N PHE A 245 6.52 -0.99 13.73
CA PHE A 245 5.29 -1.78 13.75
C PHE A 245 5.56 -3.21 14.23
N GLN A 246 4.57 -3.80 14.90
CA GLN A 246 4.63 -5.20 15.34
C GLN A 246 4.61 -6.17 14.15
N GLU A 247 3.89 -5.78 13.10
CA GLU A 247 3.75 -6.53 11.84
C GLU A 247 3.89 -5.55 10.67
N LEU A 248 4.10 -6.06 9.46
CA LEU A 248 4.17 -5.21 8.27
C LEU A 248 2.81 -4.49 8.10
N PRO A 249 2.74 -3.14 8.17
CA PRO A 249 1.49 -2.38 8.08
C PRO A 249 0.98 -2.24 6.63
N TYR A 250 1.68 -2.86 5.67
CA TYR A 250 1.33 -2.88 4.26
C TYR A 250 0.82 -4.26 3.88
N VAL A 251 -0.40 -4.32 3.36
CA VAL A 251 -1.00 -5.52 2.77
C VAL A 251 -0.74 -5.47 1.27
N VAL A 252 0.08 -6.39 0.76
CA VAL A 252 0.54 -6.41 -0.64
C VAL A 252 0.11 -7.71 -1.33
N PRO A 253 -1.19 -7.85 -1.68
CA PRO A 253 -1.67 -9.03 -2.38
C PRO A 253 -1.14 -9.06 -3.81
N ARG A 254 -0.95 -10.28 -4.33
CA ARG A 254 -0.58 -10.54 -5.72
C ARG A 254 -1.57 -11.52 -6.33
N PHE A 255 -2.10 -11.19 -7.51
CA PHE A 255 -3.15 -12.00 -8.14
C PHE A 255 -2.58 -13.36 -8.57
N LEU A 256 -1.47 -13.33 -9.31
CA LEU A 256 -0.61 -14.48 -9.60
C LEU A 256 0.85 -14.09 -9.38
N LYS A 257 1.69 -15.02 -8.92
CA LYS A 257 3.14 -14.81 -8.80
C LYS A 257 3.86 -15.74 -9.78
N ALA A 258 4.57 -15.17 -10.75
CA ALA A 258 5.45 -15.94 -11.62
C ALA A 258 6.75 -16.30 -10.89
N THR A 259 7.32 -17.46 -11.21
CA THR A 259 8.60 -17.89 -10.60
C THR A 259 9.71 -16.90 -10.96
N GLY A 260 10.44 -16.43 -9.95
CA GLY A 260 11.51 -15.44 -10.13
C GLY A 260 11.05 -13.98 -10.15
N GLU A 261 9.74 -13.71 -10.06
CA GLU A 261 9.21 -12.34 -10.02
C GLU A 261 8.73 -11.94 -8.63
N VAL A 262 9.06 -10.71 -8.23
CA VAL A 262 8.57 -10.09 -6.99
C VAL A 262 7.15 -9.55 -7.18
N MET A 263 6.92 -8.83 -8.29
CA MET A 263 5.61 -8.28 -8.62
C MET A 263 4.67 -9.37 -9.17
N GLY A 264 3.37 -9.17 -8.97
CA GLY A 264 2.35 -10.08 -9.46
C GLY A 264 1.95 -9.84 -10.92
N ARG A 265 1.34 -10.86 -11.52
CA ARG A 265 0.73 -10.88 -12.85
C ARG A 265 -0.79 -10.85 -12.74
N SER A 266 -1.47 -10.26 -13.72
CA SER A 266 -2.92 -10.00 -13.66
C SER A 266 -3.70 -10.64 -14.81
N PRO A 267 -5.02 -10.82 -14.67
CA PRO A 267 -5.90 -11.18 -15.79
C PRO A 267 -5.86 -10.15 -16.92
N ALA A 268 -5.77 -8.85 -16.58
CA ALA A 268 -5.67 -7.79 -17.56
C ALA A 268 -4.41 -7.91 -18.44
N MET A 269 -3.28 -8.38 -17.90
CA MET A 269 -2.08 -8.65 -18.69
C MET A 269 -2.30 -9.74 -19.75
N ILE A 270 -3.12 -10.74 -19.42
CA ILE A 270 -3.45 -11.83 -20.35
C ILE A 270 -4.37 -11.30 -21.47
N ALA A 271 -5.35 -10.47 -21.11
CA ALA A 271 -6.34 -9.92 -22.05
C ALA A 271 -5.80 -8.73 -22.88
N LEU A 272 -4.64 -8.15 -22.52
CA LEU A 272 -4.13 -6.94 -23.16
C LEU A 272 -3.97 -7.03 -24.68
N PRO A 273 -3.45 -8.13 -25.28
CA PRO A 273 -3.37 -8.24 -26.73
C PRO A 273 -4.73 -8.17 -27.42
N ASP A 274 -5.76 -8.80 -26.83
CA ASP A 274 -7.12 -8.82 -27.37
C ASP A 274 -7.79 -7.44 -27.29
N VAL A 275 -7.58 -6.73 -26.19
CA VAL A 275 -8.12 -5.36 -26.00
C VAL A 275 -7.47 -4.32 -26.93
N LYS A 276 -6.29 -4.64 -27.50
CA LYS A 276 -5.58 -3.76 -28.43
C LYS A 276 -5.98 -3.94 -29.89
N MET A 277 -6.67 -5.02 -30.24
CA MET A 277 -7.15 -5.33 -31.59
C MET A 277 -8.48 -4.65 -31.88
#